data_AF-A0A4C1TGD6-F1
#
_entry.id   AF-A0A4C1TGD6-F1
#
_cell.length_a   1.000
_cell.length_b   1.000
_cell.length_c   1.000
_cell.angle_alpha   90.00
_cell.angle_beta   90.00
_cell.angle_gamma   90.00
#
_symmetry.space_group_name_H-M   'P 1'
#
loop_
_entity.id
_entity.type
_entity.pdbx_description
1 polymer ?
#
loop_
_entity_poly.entity_id
_entity_poly.type
_entity_poly.pdbx_seq_one_letter_code
_entity_poly.pdbx_strand_id
1 'polypeptide(L)'
;MKRTCKQTQDLDYRNLSDGVGHAQAQTRRRTGLLTKAADWRRRAPGCVAADAEDPLEQAIKFLTPLRTLAADRIDTHLMAFEIYYRKDKPLLMLQSVKRAHRLQPDHPQLRDCLLRFLERLDELRPALHQHVATVLDAETQPLFGERSATDMAQQFAAEAETRARGQAAALWGARGLTRRLPARAADALKLATSLHHDDVTIQGCVEVLEALREGEFGSCERAVEDYVAECTKKFPYAIAFKPPAPAAPPAPAKVGAYSDRRVDRTTRFDSKL
;
A
#
# COMPACT_ATOMS: atom_id res chain seq x y z
N MET A 1 52.52 -42.44 17.36
CA MET A 1 53.65 -42.98 18.14
C MET A 1 53.89 -42.03 19.32
N LYS A 2 53.71 -42.48 20.59
CA LYS A 2 53.72 -41.67 21.84
C LYS A 2 52.52 -40.66 21.94
N ARG A 3 51.62 -40.75 22.95
CA ARG A 3 51.67 -40.27 24.38
C ARG A 3 51.58 -38.73 24.49
N THR A 4 50.89 -38.04 25.41
CA THR A 4 50.09 -38.35 26.64
C THR A 4 49.26 -37.08 27.04
N CYS A 5 48.27 -37.00 27.96
CA CYS A 5 47.65 -37.96 28.91
C CYS A 5 46.11 -37.73 29.12
N LYS A 6 45.64 -37.33 30.32
CA LYS A 6 44.26 -37.17 30.82
C LYS A 6 44.10 -35.95 31.74
N GLN A 7 42.89 -35.36 31.81
CA GLN A 7 42.03 -35.17 33.01
C GLN A 7 40.77 -34.37 32.60
N THR A 8 39.51 -34.59 33.01
CA THR A 8 38.79 -35.53 33.93
C THR A 8 38.80 -35.25 35.44
N GLN A 9 37.75 -34.59 35.96
CA GLN A 9 37.18 -34.82 37.31
C GLN A 9 35.72 -34.31 37.38
N ASP A 10 34.83 -35.08 38.02
CA ASP A 10 33.43 -34.74 38.32
C ASP A 10 33.28 -33.93 39.62
N LEU A 11 32.09 -33.36 39.88
CA LEU A 11 31.38 -33.50 41.17
C LEU A 11 29.94 -32.94 41.15
N ASP A 12 28.98 -33.76 41.58
CA ASP A 12 27.64 -33.35 42.02
C ASP A 12 27.70 -32.58 43.36
N TYR A 13 26.68 -31.75 43.67
CA TYR A 13 25.73 -31.97 44.78
C TYR A 13 24.67 -30.84 44.92
N ARG A 14 23.39 -31.25 45.10
CA ARG A 14 22.42 -30.90 46.17
C ARG A 14 22.69 -29.64 47.05
N ASN A 15 21.70 -28.90 47.58
CA ASN A 15 20.22 -28.96 47.59
C ASN A 15 19.62 -27.66 48.21
N LEU A 16 18.28 -27.59 48.39
CA LEU A 16 17.46 -26.91 49.44
C LEU A 16 18.15 -25.83 50.34
N SER A 17 17.54 -24.69 50.70
CA SER A 17 16.13 -24.39 51.04
C SER A 17 15.85 -22.85 50.90
N ASP A 18 14.75 -22.19 51.30
CA ASP A 18 13.64 -22.50 52.23
C ASP A 18 12.35 -21.74 51.84
N GLY A 19 11.20 -22.09 52.44
CA GLY A 19 9.93 -21.40 52.19
C GLY A 19 8.91 -21.46 53.33
N VAL A 20 8.46 -20.29 53.81
CA VAL A 20 7.39 -20.05 54.78
C VAL A 20 6.69 -18.75 54.31
N GLY A 21 5.36 -18.56 54.24
CA GLY A 21 4.27 -19.02 55.10
C GLY A 21 3.86 -17.86 56.03
N HIS A 22 2.59 -17.46 56.21
CA HIS A 22 1.33 -17.94 55.64
C HIS A 22 0.25 -16.83 55.68
N ALA A 23 -0.74 -16.92 54.78
CA ALA A 23 -2.14 -16.48 54.93
C ALA A 23 -2.53 -15.09 55.50
N GLN A 24 -3.35 -14.35 54.74
CA GLN A 24 -4.47 -13.59 55.32
C GLN A 24 -5.66 -13.42 54.35
N ALA A 25 -6.87 -13.32 54.93
CA ALA A 25 -8.14 -12.86 54.35
C ALA A 25 -8.63 -13.46 53.00
N GLN A 26 -9.61 -14.37 53.09
CA GLN A 26 -10.60 -14.59 52.03
C GLN A 26 -11.58 -13.41 51.91
N THR A 27 -12.37 -13.40 50.83
CA THR A 27 -13.69 -12.74 50.71
C THR A 27 -13.73 -11.24 50.34
N ARG A 28 -13.75 -10.95 49.03
CA ARG A 28 -14.82 -10.11 48.41
C ARG A 28 -14.80 -10.18 46.86
N ARG A 29 -15.99 -10.40 46.27
CA ARG A 29 -16.46 -9.92 44.94
C ARG A 29 -15.45 -10.06 43.78
N ARG A 30 -15.49 -11.11 42.94
CA ARG A 30 -16.64 -11.55 42.10
C ARG A 30 -17.31 -10.43 41.27
N THR A 31 -16.55 -9.43 40.84
CA THR A 31 -16.95 -8.40 39.85
C THR A 31 -15.76 -7.99 39.01
N GLY A 32 -15.80 -8.16 37.68
CA GLY A 32 -14.74 -7.71 36.77
C GLY A 32 -14.60 -8.46 35.44
N LEU A 33 -15.00 -9.73 35.37
CA LEU A 33 -14.79 -10.61 34.20
C LEU A 33 -15.85 -10.51 33.07
N LEU A 34 -16.63 -9.42 33.01
CA LEU A 34 -17.78 -9.29 32.09
C LEU A 34 -17.90 -7.93 31.36
N THR A 35 -16.78 -7.24 31.10
CA THR A 35 -16.76 -5.97 30.34
C THR A 35 -15.71 -5.92 29.22
N LYS A 36 -15.40 -7.07 28.60
CA LYS A 36 -14.64 -7.15 27.33
C LYS A 36 -15.38 -7.89 26.19
N ALA A 37 -16.66 -8.19 26.38
CA ALA A 37 -17.53 -8.71 25.33
C ALA A 37 -18.65 -7.70 25.02
N ALA A 38 -19.00 -7.59 23.74
CA ALA A 38 -20.14 -6.83 23.20
C ALA A 38 -20.15 -5.30 23.38
N ASP A 39 -19.33 -4.58 22.59
CA ASP A 39 -19.79 -3.30 21.99
C ASP A 39 -19.63 -3.24 20.46
N TRP A 40 -19.60 -4.41 19.81
CA TRP A 40 -19.56 -4.53 18.34
C TRP A 40 -20.74 -3.86 17.62
N ARG A 41 -21.85 -3.57 18.32
CA ARG A 41 -23.06 -2.92 17.75
C ARG A 41 -22.96 -1.40 17.63
N ARG A 42 -21.91 -0.74 18.13
CA ARG A 42 -21.76 0.73 18.08
C ARG A 42 -20.65 1.25 17.16
N ARG A 43 -19.85 0.36 16.56
CA ARG A 43 -18.92 0.72 15.49
C ARG A 43 -19.66 0.70 14.14
N ALA A 44 -19.45 1.72 13.31
CA ALA A 44 -20.02 1.77 11.97
C ALA A 44 -19.46 0.62 11.11
N PRO A 45 -20.23 0.04 10.16
CA PRO A 45 -19.82 -1.18 9.45
C PRO A 45 -18.44 -1.09 8.77
N GLY A 46 -18.05 0.08 8.27
CA GLY A 46 -16.74 0.29 7.62
C GLY A 46 -15.53 0.27 8.55
N CYS A 47 -15.62 0.80 9.78
CA CYS A 47 -14.43 0.93 10.63
C CYS A 47 -13.97 -0.39 11.25
N VAL A 48 -14.83 -1.42 11.29
CA VAL A 48 -14.43 -2.78 11.72
C VAL A 48 -13.65 -3.50 10.59
N ALA A 49 -13.85 -3.12 9.33
CA ALA A 49 -13.08 -3.66 8.21
C ALA A 49 -11.70 -3.00 8.04
N ALA A 50 -11.56 -1.73 8.49
CA ALA A 50 -10.27 -1.02 8.50
C ALA A 50 -9.31 -1.55 9.59
N ASP A 51 -9.83 -1.84 10.79
CA ASP A 51 -9.07 -2.35 11.95
C ASP A 51 -8.79 -3.88 11.87
N ALA A 52 -8.67 -4.47 10.66
CA ALA A 52 -8.55 -5.92 10.49
C ALA A 52 -7.15 -6.47 10.85
N GLU A 53 -7.08 -7.46 11.75
CA GLU A 53 -5.83 -7.98 12.35
C GLU A 53 -4.84 -8.62 11.34
N ASP A 54 -5.32 -9.23 10.25
CA ASP A 54 -4.50 -9.53 9.05
C ASP A 54 -5.30 -9.13 7.79
N PRO A 55 -4.98 -7.97 7.16
CA PRO A 55 -5.66 -7.50 5.97
C PRO A 55 -5.28 -8.29 4.71
N LEU A 56 -4.09 -8.91 4.69
CA LEU A 56 -3.63 -9.71 3.54
C LEU A 56 -4.34 -11.07 3.48
N GLU A 57 -4.65 -11.70 4.62
CA GLU A 57 -5.54 -12.87 4.65
C GLU A 57 -6.99 -12.51 4.28
N GLN A 58 -7.48 -11.31 4.62
CA GLN A 58 -8.80 -10.90 4.10
C GLN A 58 -8.75 -10.73 2.58
N ALA A 59 -7.69 -10.12 2.03
CA ALA A 59 -7.50 -9.98 0.60
C ALA A 59 -7.41 -11.35 -0.12
N ILE A 60 -6.77 -12.36 0.46
CA ILE A 60 -6.72 -13.74 -0.07
C ILE A 60 -8.12 -14.37 -0.16
N LYS A 61 -9.01 -14.10 0.80
CA LYS A 61 -10.41 -14.60 0.77
C LYS A 61 -11.21 -14.01 -0.40
N PHE A 62 -11.00 -12.74 -0.75
CA PHE A 62 -11.60 -12.14 -1.95
C PHE A 62 -10.91 -12.61 -3.24
N LEU A 63 -9.60 -12.84 -3.20
CA LEU A 63 -8.83 -13.33 -4.35
C LEU A 63 -9.20 -14.76 -4.77
N THR A 64 -9.54 -15.64 -3.82
CA THR A 64 -9.77 -17.07 -4.09
C THR A 64 -10.95 -17.34 -5.05
N PRO A 65 -12.12 -16.71 -4.89
CA PRO A 65 -13.18 -16.74 -5.90
C PRO A 65 -12.74 -16.18 -7.26
N LEU A 66 -12.06 -15.03 -7.29
CA LEU A 66 -11.60 -14.40 -8.54
C LEU A 66 -10.64 -15.30 -9.31
N ARG A 67 -9.70 -15.96 -8.63
CA ARG A 67 -8.77 -16.95 -9.22
C ARG A 67 -9.44 -18.19 -9.81
N THR A 68 -10.72 -18.42 -9.50
CA THR A 68 -11.53 -19.56 -9.96
C THR A 68 -12.54 -19.15 -11.03
N LEU A 69 -13.16 -17.97 -10.89
CA LEU A 69 -14.27 -17.49 -11.72
C LEU A 69 -13.88 -16.44 -12.77
N ALA A 70 -12.76 -15.72 -12.55
CA ALA A 70 -12.26 -14.64 -13.39
C ALA A 70 -10.77 -14.85 -13.74
N ALA A 71 -10.40 -16.11 -14.03
CA ALA A 71 -9.03 -16.51 -14.36
C ALA A 71 -8.58 -16.06 -15.76
N ASP A 72 -9.50 -15.59 -16.59
CA ASP A 72 -9.32 -14.92 -17.89
C ASP A 72 -8.84 -13.47 -17.75
N ARG A 73 -9.10 -12.82 -16.61
CA ARG A 73 -8.73 -11.41 -16.38
C ARG A 73 -7.30 -11.28 -15.88
N ILE A 74 -6.54 -10.39 -16.50
CA ILE A 74 -5.16 -10.11 -16.09
C ILE A 74 -5.11 -9.52 -14.69
N ASP A 75 -6.06 -8.64 -14.35
CA ASP A 75 -6.18 -7.95 -13.06
C ASP A 75 -6.20 -8.92 -11.88
N THR A 76 -6.93 -10.04 -12.01
CA THR A 76 -6.96 -11.15 -11.04
C THR A 76 -5.56 -11.64 -10.69
N HIS A 77 -4.66 -11.75 -11.67
CA HIS A 77 -3.29 -12.26 -11.46
C HIS A 77 -2.31 -11.15 -11.06
N LEU A 78 -2.55 -9.90 -11.45
CA LEU A 78 -1.79 -8.74 -10.96
C LEU A 78 -2.09 -8.50 -9.47
N MET A 79 -3.36 -8.52 -9.06
CA MET A 79 -3.77 -8.48 -7.66
C MET A 79 -3.21 -9.67 -6.87
N ALA A 80 -3.21 -10.88 -7.45
CA ALA A 80 -2.56 -12.04 -6.84
C ALA A 80 -1.06 -11.81 -6.61
N PHE A 81 -0.36 -11.25 -7.60
CA PHE A 81 1.05 -10.89 -7.46
C PHE A 81 1.26 -9.86 -6.33
N GLU A 82 0.51 -8.76 -6.29
CA GLU A 82 0.64 -7.74 -5.23
C GLU A 82 0.47 -8.32 -3.82
N ILE A 83 -0.47 -9.25 -3.65
CA ILE A 83 -0.73 -9.91 -2.36
C ILE A 83 0.41 -10.90 -2.01
N TYR A 84 0.84 -11.74 -2.97
CA TYR A 84 1.90 -12.73 -2.72
C TYR A 84 3.30 -12.14 -2.64
N TYR A 85 3.53 -10.97 -3.23
CA TYR A 85 4.71 -10.13 -3.03
C TYR A 85 4.80 -9.68 -1.57
N ARG A 86 3.72 -9.08 -1.04
CA ARG A 86 3.64 -8.62 0.37
C ARG A 86 3.63 -9.75 1.41
N LYS A 87 3.37 -11.01 1.02
CA LYS A 87 3.48 -12.19 1.91
C LYS A 87 4.73 -13.05 1.66
N ASP A 88 5.67 -12.60 0.82
CA ASP A 88 6.90 -13.34 0.46
C ASP A 88 6.64 -14.81 0.08
N LYS A 89 5.87 -15.02 -0.99
CA LYS A 89 5.56 -16.36 -1.53
C LYS A 89 6.03 -16.48 -2.98
N PRO A 90 7.35 -16.62 -3.26
CA PRO A 90 7.90 -16.48 -4.61
C PRO A 90 7.34 -17.48 -5.64
N LEU A 91 6.99 -18.71 -5.23
CA LEU A 91 6.31 -19.67 -6.12
C LEU A 91 4.88 -19.23 -6.50
N LEU A 92 4.18 -18.50 -5.63
CA LEU A 92 2.86 -17.94 -5.92
C LEU A 92 2.96 -16.61 -6.69
N MET A 93 4.02 -15.83 -6.48
CA MET A 93 4.38 -14.70 -7.35
C MET A 93 4.61 -15.22 -8.79
N LEU A 94 5.52 -16.19 -8.98
CA LEU A 94 5.80 -16.84 -10.26
C LEU A 94 4.52 -17.40 -10.91
N GLN A 95 3.69 -18.11 -10.16
CA GLN A 95 2.43 -18.66 -10.67
C GLN A 95 1.49 -17.57 -11.18
N SER A 96 1.46 -16.40 -10.52
CA SER A 96 0.62 -15.27 -10.90
C SER A 96 1.18 -14.55 -12.14
N VAL A 97 2.50 -14.28 -12.15
CA VAL A 97 3.21 -13.67 -13.29
C VAL A 97 3.10 -14.54 -14.56
N LYS A 98 3.34 -15.86 -14.46
CA LYS A 98 3.17 -16.79 -15.60
C LYS A 98 1.74 -16.86 -16.14
N ARG A 99 0.72 -16.60 -15.30
CA ARG A 99 -0.69 -16.53 -15.73
C ARG A 99 -0.99 -15.20 -16.43
N ALA A 100 -0.56 -14.07 -15.85
CA ALA A 100 -0.70 -12.75 -16.46
C ALA A 100 0.00 -12.65 -17.83
N HIS A 101 1.26 -13.14 -17.91
CA HIS A 101 2.06 -13.13 -19.14
C HIS A 101 1.46 -13.98 -20.26
N ARG A 102 0.76 -15.08 -19.90
CA ARG A 102 -0.02 -15.89 -20.85
C ARG A 102 -1.28 -15.21 -21.40
N LEU A 103 -1.77 -14.14 -20.76
CA LEU A 103 -2.96 -13.41 -21.17
C LEU A 103 -2.60 -12.17 -21.98
N GLN A 104 -1.71 -11.32 -21.44
CA GLN A 104 -1.23 -10.11 -22.11
C GLN A 104 0.23 -9.85 -21.71
N PRO A 105 1.22 -10.33 -22.50
CA PRO A 105 2.64 -10.22 -22.14
C PRO A 105 3.14 -8.76 -22.12
N ASP A 106 2.54 -7.89 -22.94
CA ASP A 106 2.88 -6.47 -23.09
C ASP A 106 2.22 -5.52 -22.07
N HIS A 107 1.38 -6.04 -21.14
CA HIS A 107 0.60 -5.20 -20.23
C HIS A 107 1.49 -4.32 -19.33
N PRO A 108 1.32 -2.97 -19.29
CA PRO A 108 2.22 -2.05 -18.59
C PRO A 108 2.53 -2.43 -17.13
N GLN A 109 1.51 -2.73 -16.33
CA GLN A 109 1.69 -3.14 -14.94
C GLN A 109 2.37 -4.52 -14.81
N LEU A 110 2.19 -5.42 -15.78
CA LEU A 110 2.89 -6.72 -15.75
C LEU A 110 4.40 -6.54 -15.95
N ARG A 111 4.82 -5.57 -16.77
CA ARG A 111 6.24 -5.24 -16.95
C ARG A 111 6.87 -4.76 -15.64
N ASP A 112 6.16 -3.96 -14.86
CA ASP A 112 6.57 -3.55 -13.51
C ASP A 112 6.55 -4.72 -12.49
N CYS A 113 5.55 -5.60 -12.54
CA CYS A 113 5.53 -6.81 -11.70
C CYS A 113 6.68 -7.77 -12.02
N LEU A 114 7.03 -7.94 -13.30
CA LEU A 114 8.17 -8.74 -13.76
C LEU A 114 9.49 -8.17 -13.21
N LEU A 115 9.68 -6.84 -13.29
CA LEU A 115 10.83 -6.14 -12.73
C LEU A 115 10.96 -6.38 -11.22
N ARG A 116 9.91 -6.07 -10.45
CA ARG A 116 9.90 -6.29 -8.99
C ARG A 116 10.08 -7.75 -8.60
N PHE A 117 9.57 -8.69 -9.39
CA PHE A 117 9.72 -10.12 -9.10
C PHE A 117 11.18 -10.57 -9.25
N LEU A 118 11.90 -10.10 -10.26
CA LEU A 118 13.32 -10.39 -10.45
C LEU A 118 14.15 -9.80 -9.29
N GLU A 119 13.92 -8.53 -8.93
CA GLU A 119 14.58 -7.89 -7.78
C GLU A 119 14.35 -8.67 -6.47
N ARG A 120 13.09 -9.02 -6.18
CA ARG A 120 12.75 -9.77 -4.95
C ARG A 120 13.24 -11.22 -4.99
N LEU A 121 13.42 -11.81 -6.17
CA LEU A 121 14.00 -13.14 -6.32
C LEU A 121 15.49 -13.12 -5.93
N ASP A 122 16.24 -12.12 -6.35
CA ASP A 122 17.66 -11.97 -6.01
C ASP A 122 17.86 -11.72 -4.51
N GLU A 123 17.00 -10.90 -3.88
CA GLU A 123 17.00 -10.68 -2.43
C GLU A 123 16.68 -11.95 -1.62
N LEU A 124 15.71 -12.75 -2.07
CA LEU A 124 15.30 -13.97 -1.37
C LEU A 124 16.25 -15.15 -1.62
N ARG A 125 16.95 -15.18 -2.77
CA ARG A 125 17.82 -16.27 -3.24
C ARG A 125 18.72 -16.90 -2.16
N PRO A 126 19.50 -16.18 -1.33
CA PRO A 126 20.35 -16.79 -0.31
C PRO A 126 19.60 -17.48 0.84
N ALA A 127 18.30 -17.22 1.01
CA ALA A 127 17.45 -17.82 2.05
C ALA A 127 16.51 -18.93 1.51
N LEU A 128 16.52 -19.20 0.19
CA LEU A 128 15.64 -20.21 -0.40
C LEU A 128 16.18 -21.63 -0.25
N HIS A 129 15.28 -22.58 0.01
CA HIS A 129 15.59 -24.01 -0.03
C HIS A 129 16.03 -24.41 -1.44
N GLN A 130 17.10 -25.21 -1.57
CA GLN A 130 17.74 -25.55 -2.84
C GLN A 130 16.76 -25.95 -3.96
N HIS A 131 15.86 -26.90 -3.69
CA HIS A 131 14.85 -27.33 -4.68
C HIS A 131 13.90 -26.21 -5.13
N VAL A 132 13.59 -25.24 -4.26
CA VAL A 132 12.74 -24.08 -4.60
C VAL A 132 13.51 -23.12 -5.51
N ALA A 133 14.79 -22.89 -5.23
CA ALA A 133 15.66 -22.12 -6.12
C ALA A 133 15.77 -22.79 -7.51
N THR A 134 16.05 -24.10 -7.58
CA THR A 134 16.13 -24.83 -8.87
C THR A 134 14.85 -24.74 -9.70
N VAL A 135 13.67 -24.82 -9.08
CA VAL A 135 12.38 -24.64 -9.77
C VAL A 135 12.19 -23.19 -10.23
N LEU A 136 12.54 -22.20 -9.41
CA LEU A 136 12.48 -20.78 -9.79
C LEU A 136 13.43 -20.47 -10.96
N ASP A 137 14.64 -21.01 -10.96
CA ASP A 137 15.63 -20.77 -12.02
C ASP A 137 15.14 -21.29 -13.37
N ALA A 138 14.72 -22.57 -13.42
CA ALA A 138 14.19 -23.18 -14.64
C ALA A 138 12.91 -22.49 -15.18
N GLU A 139 12.05 -21.98 -14.28
CA GLU A 139 10.76 -21.39 -14.66
C GLU A 139 10.79 -19.87 -14.89
N THR A 140 11.88 -19.19 -14.49
CA THR A 140 12.11 -17.76 -14.76
C THR A 140 13.03 -17.50 -15.93
N GLN A 141 13.90 -18.45 -16.30
CA GLN A 141 14.70 -18.39 -17.53
C GLN A 141 13.90 -18.01 -18.79
N PRO A 142 12.70 -18.57 -19.09
CA PRO A 142 11.92 -18.16 -20.26
C PRO A 142 11.25 -16.79 -20.16
N LEU A 143 11.19 -16.16 -18.97
CA LEU A 143 10.62 -14.83 -18.76
C LEU A 143 11.68 -13.72 -18.83
N PHE A 144 12.83 -13.96 -18.19
CA PHE A 144 13.89 -12.95 -18.05
C PHE A 144 15.04 -13.17 -19.03
N GLY A 145 15.40 -14.41 -19.34
CA GLY A 145 16.66 -14.74 -20.01
C GLY A 145 17.84 -14.42 -19.10
N GLU A 146 18.92 -13.87 -19.67
CA GLU A 146 20.13 -13.45 -18.95
C GLU A 146 20.12 -11.95 -18.57
N ARG A 147 18.99 -11.25 -18.76
CA ARG A 147 18.86 -9.80 -18.48
C ARG A 147 18.78 -9.54 -16.99
N SER A 148 19.47 -8.49 -16.51
CA SER A 148 19.26 -7.98 -15.15
C SER A 148 17.99 -7.13 -15.05
N ALA A 149 17.53 -6.92 -13.81
CA ALA A 149 16.47 -5.95 -13.50
C ALA A 149 16.79 -4.54 -14.04
N THR A 150 18.06 -4.14 -14.06
CA THR A 150 18.50 -2.85 -14.60
C THR A 150 18.28 -2.77 -16.12
N ASP A 151 18.67 -3.81 -16.86
CA ASP A 151 18.52 -3.86 -18.32
C ASP A 151 17.05 -3.89 -18.72
N MET A 152 16.23 -4.67 -17.99
CA MET A 152 14.79 -4.71 -18.18
C MET A 152 14.13 -3.34 -17.93
N ALA A 153 14.48 -2.64 -16.85
CA ALA A 153 13.94 -1.30 -16.58
C ALA A 153 14.31 -0.29 -17.68
N GLN A 154 15.54 -0.33 -18.19
CA GLN A 154 15.97 0.53 -19.31
C GLN A 154 15.26 0.17 -20.62
N GLN A 155 15.18 -1.12 -20.96
CA GLN A 155 14.44 -1.61 -22.14
C GLN A 155 12.97 -1.17 -22.09
N PHE A 156 12.32 -1.33 -20.94
CA PHE A 156 10.89 -1.07 -20.80
C PHE A 156 10.57 0.43 -20.88
N ALA A 157 11.43 1.30 -20.36
CA ALA A 157 11.31 2.74 -20.53
C ALA A 157 11.55 3.17 -21.99
N ALA A 158 12.61 2.68 -22.64
CA ALA A 158 12.93 3.03 -24.03
C ALA A 158 11.85 2.56 -25.03
N GLU A 159 11.22 1.41 -24.78
CA GLU A 159 10.04 1.00 -25.56
C GLU A 159 8.83 1.92 -25.29
N ALA A 160 8.61 2.34 -24.04
CA ALA A 160 7.48 3.16 -23.65
C ALA A 160 7.54 4.62 -24.16
N GLU A 161 8.73 5.11 -24.53
CA GLU A 161 8.89 6.37 -25.28
C GLU A 161 8.20 6.32 -26.66
N THR A 162 7.96 5.13 -27.23
CA THR A 162 7.27 5.00 -28.51
C THR A 162 5.77 5.29 -28.36
N ARG A 163 5.26 6.24 -29.16
CA ARG A 163 3.86 6.69 -29.15
C ARG A 163 2.84 5.54 -29.14
N ALA A 164 3.11 4.47 -29.89
CA ALA A 164 2.25 3.29 -30.04
C ALA A 164 2.16 2.39 -28.79
N ARG A 165 3.03 2.54 -27.78
CA ARG A 165 2.93 1.81 -26.50
C ARG A 165 1.92 2.44 -25.53
N GLY A 166 1.54 3.70 -25.75
CA GLY A 166 0.48 4.38 -25.00
C GLY A 166 0.91 5.01 -23.67
N GLN A 167 0.05 5.89 -23.14
CA GLN A 167 0.25 6.66 -21.91
C GLN A 167 0.47 5.76 -20.70
N ALA A 168 -0.27 4.65 -20.60
CA ALA A 168 -0.11 3.69 -19.50
C ALA A 168 1.28 3.04 -19.49
N ALA A 169 1.85 2.72 -20.67
CA ALA A 169 3.20 2.20 -20.76
C ALA A 169 4.24 3.25 -20.34
N ALA A 170 4.04 4.52 -20.71
CA ALA A 170 4.91 5.63 -20.29
C ALA A 170 4.94 5.78 -18.76
N LEU A 171 3.78 5.82 -18.09
CA LEU A 171 3.71 5.93 -16.62
C LEU A 171 4.35 4.72 -15.91
N TRP A 172 3.99 3.48 -16.30
CA TRP A 172 4.55 2.28 -15.65
C TRP A 172 6.04 2.06 -15.97
N GLY A 173 6.49 2.40 -17.18
CA GLY A 173 7.90 2.41 -17.55
C GLY A 173 8.70 3.44 -16.75
N ALA A 174 8.16 4.64 -16.56
CA ALA A 174 8.74 5.68 -15.72
C ALA A 174 8.82 5.27 -14.24
N ARG A 175 7.76 4.66 -13.68
CA ARG A 175 7.76 4.09 -12.31
C ARG A 175 8.88 3.07 -12.12
N GLY A 176 9.01 2.12 -13.05
CA GLY A 176 10.10 1.13 -13.04
C GLY A 176 11.48 1.76 -13.17
N LEU A 177 11.63 2.77 -14.04
CA LEU A 177 12.89 3.48 -14.26
C LEU A 177 13.33 4.26 -13.00
N THR A 178 12.45 5.04 -12.37
CA THR A 178 12.80 5.78 -11.14
C THR A 178 13.18 4.83 -10.00
N ARG A 179 12.42 3.75 -9.80
CA ARG A 179 12.68 2.77 -8.73
C ARG A 179 14.04 2.07 -8.90
N ARG A 180 14.38 1.68 -10.14
CA ARG A 180 15.61 0.95 -10.45
C ARG A 180 16.83 1.84 -10.64
N LEU A 181 16.64 3.04 -11.18
CA LEU A 181 17.68 3.99 -11.57
C LEU A 181 17.29 5.41 -11.13
N PRO A 182 17.37 5.74 -9.83
CA PRO A 182 17.00 7.06 -9.32
C PRO A 182 17.81 8.21 -9.94
N ALA A 183 19.04 7.95 -10.41
CA ALA A 183 19.83 8.89 -11.19
C ALA A 183 19.18 9.31 -12.54
N ARG A 184 18.19 8.55 -13.03
CA ARG A 184 17.38 8.84 -14.23
C ARG A 184 15.96 9.31 -13.90
N ALA A 185 15.65 9.69 -12.66
CA ALA A 185 14.33 10.22 -12.27
C ALA A 185 13.89 11.41 -13.14
N ALA A 186 14.82 12.26 -13.60
CA ALA A 186 14.54 13.38 -14.49
C ALA A 186 14.17 12.95 -15.93
N ASP A 187 14.53 11.74 -16.37
CA ASP A 187 14.07 11.17 -17.65
C ASP A 187 12.71 10.51 -17.46
N ALA A 188 12.54 9.74 -16.37
CA ALA A 188 11.28 9.13 -15.99
C ALA A 188 10.16 10.16 -15.83
N LEU A 189 10.45 11.32 -15.22
CA LEU A 189 9.51 12.44 -15.09
C LEU A 189 9.02 12.95 -16.45
N LYS A 190 9.91 13.10 -17.45
CA LYS A 190 9.56 13.52 -18.82
C LYS A 190 8.72 12.46 -19.53
N LEU A 191 9.06 11.19 -19.34
CA LEU A 191 8.31 10.06 -19.89
C LEU A 191 6.88 10.01 -19.34
N ALA A 192 6.71 10.07 -18.01
CA ALA A 192 5.40 10.07 -17.36
C ALA A 192 4.53 11.29 -17.73
N THR A 193 5.14 12.47 -17.90
CA THR A 193 4.43 13.72 -18.24
C THR A 193 4.15 13.88 -19.75
N SER A 194 4.55 12.92 -20.59
CA SER A 194 4.24 12.93 -22.03
C SER A 194 2.73 12.88 -22.31
N LEU A 195 2.23 13.90 -23.01
CA LEU A 195 0.85 13.97 -23.51
C LEU A 195 0.73 13.65 -25.01
N HIS A 196 1.80 13.10 -25.60
CA HIS A 196 1.93 12.86 -27.04
C HIS A 196 1.56 11.43 -27.49
N HIS A 197 0.87 10.65 -26.64
CA HIS A 197 0.35 9.32 -26.99
C HIS A 197 -1.04 9.41 -27.65
N ASP A 198 -1.41 8.39 -28.43
CA ASP A 198 -2.72 8.32 -29.12
C ASP A 198 -3.89 7.97 -28.19
N ASP A 199 -3.60 7.28 -27.08
CA ASP A 199 -4.54 6.74 -26.10
C ASP A 199 -4.76 7.67 -24.88
N VAL A 200 -4.26 8.91 -24.91
CA VAL A 200 -4.27 9.79 -23.73
C VAL A 200 -5.70 10.08 -23.26
N THR A 201 -6.05 9.60 -22.06
CA THR A 201 -7.36 9.77 -21.44
C THR A 201 -7.30 10.71 -20.24
N ILE A 202 -8.46 11.25 -19.84
CA ILE A 202 -8.61 12.01 -18.59
C ILE A 202 -8.16 11.14 -17.41
N GLN A 203 -8.53 9.84 -17.39
CA GLN A 203 -8.16 8.90 -16.33
C GLN A 203 -6.64 8.69 -16.25
N GLY A 204 -5.97 8.42 -17.38
CA GLY A 204 -4.51 8.30 -17.42
C GLY A 204 -3.80 9.59 -16.98
N CYS A 205 -4.32 10.76 -17.34
CA CYS A 205 -3.80 12.04 -16.86
C CYS A 205 -4.05 12.29 -15.36
N VAL A 206 -5.12 11.74 -14.77
CA VAL A 206 -5.32 11.75 -13.32
C VAL A 206 -4.31 10.83 -12.63
N GLU A 207 -4.10 9.61 -13.14
CA GLU A 207 -3.12 8.66 -12.57
C GLU A 207 -1.68 9.18 -12.61
N VAL A 208 -1.28 9.90 -13.68
CA VAL A 208 0.01 10.61 -13.74
C VAL A 208 0.05 11.74 -12.70
N LEU A 209 -1.02 12.54 -12.59
CA LEU A 209 -1.08 13.66 -11.65
C LEU A 209 -1.06 13.21 -10.19
N GLU A 210 -1.66 12.05 -9.87
CA GLU A 210 -1.59 11.41 -8.56
C GLU A 210 -0.16 10.92 -8.29
N ALA A 211 0.47 10.20 -9.23
CA ALA A 211 1.86 9.75 -9.11
C ALA A 211 2.87 10.90 -8.86
N LEU A 212 2.68 12.04 -9.53
CA LEU A 212 3.48 13.26 -9.30
C LEU A 212 3.25 13.83 -7.89
N ARG A 213 2.01 13.87 -7.41
CA ARG A 213 1.63 14.40 -6.08
C ARG A 213 2.05 13.49 -4.93
N GLU A 214 2.06 12.18 -5.13
CA GLU A 214 2.59 11.19 -4.17
C GLU A 214 4.13 11.20 -4.13
N GLY A 215 4.78 11.89 -5.07
CA GLY A 215 6.24 12.04 -5.11
C GLY A 215 6.98 10.82 -5.68
N GLU A 216 6.32 9.99 -6.50
CA GLU A 216 6.96 8.83 -7.16
C GLU A 216 8.17 9.21 -8.04
N PHE A 217 8.26 10.50 -8.43
CA PHE A 217 9.35 11.09 -9.23
C PHE A 217 10.20 12.08 -8.43
N GLY A 218 10.05 12.12 -7.10
CA GLY A 218 10.65 13.12 -6.21
C GLY A 218 9.88 14.45 -6.18
N SER A 219 10.46 15.45 -5.51
CA SER A 219 9.87 16.80 -5.36
C SER A 219 9.79 17.53 -6.72
N CYS A 220 8.62 17.52 -7.34
CA CYS A 220 8.41 17.95 -8.72
C CYS A 220 7.29 19.02 -8.87
N GLU A 221 7.11 19.89 -7.87
CA GLU A 221 6.01 20.89 -7.81
C GLU A 221 5.77 21.67 -9.11
N ARG A 222 6.82 22.21 -9.74
CA ARG A 222 6.70 22.92 -11.03
C ARG A 222 6.19 22.02 -12.16
N ALA A 223 6.63 20.76 -12.20
CA ALA A 223 6.15 19.81 -13.20
C ALA A 223 4.68 19.42 -12.95
N VAL A 224 4.19 19.48 -11.70
CA VAL A 224 2.75 19.37 -11.40
C VAL A 224 2.00 20.56 -11.96
N GLU A 225 2.49 21.79 -11.77
CA GLU A 225 1.88 23.02 -12.31
C GLU A 225 1.84 23.01 -13.85
N ASP A 226 2.97 22.72 -14.49
CA ASP A 226 3.10 22.61 -15.95
C ASP A 226 2.19 21.51 -16.52
N TYR A 227 2.18 20.31 -15.91
CA TYR A 227 1.35 19.19 -16.37
C TYR A 227 -0.15 19.47 -16.20
N VAL A 228 -0.55 20.12 -15.11
CA VAL A 228 -1.95 20.58 -14.90
C VAL A 228 -2.34 21.64 -15.93
N ALA A 229 -1.44 22.55 -16.30
CA ALA A 229 -1.70 23.55 -17.34
C ALA A 229 -1.91 22.89 -18.72
N GLU A 230 -1.06 21.94 -19.12
CA GLU A 230 -1.25 21.21 -20.38
C GLU A 230 -2.49 20.29 -20.37
N CYS A 231 -2.75 19.59 -19.26
CA CYS A 231 -3.97 18.79 -19.10
C CYS A 231 -5.24 19.66 -19.14
N THR A 232 -5.19 20.90 -18.64
CA THR A 232 -6.31 21.86 -18.73
C THR A 232 -6.54 22.32 -20.17
N LYS A 233 -5.47 22.56 -20.95
CA LYS A 233 -5.59 22.85 -22.40
C LYS A 233 -6.21 21.68 -23.17
N LYS A 234 -5.79 20.45 -22.86
CA LYS A 234 -6.27 19.22 -23.53
C LYS A 234 -7.68 18.81 -23.10
N PHE A 235 -8.07 19.08 -21.86
CA PHE A 235 -9.36 18.69 -21.27
C PHE A 235 -10.06 19.82 -20.48
N PRO A 236 -10.51 20.93 -21.12
CA PRO A 236 -11.02 22.12 -20.42
C PRO A 236 -12.22 21.91 -19.47
N TYR A 237 -12.98 20.83 -19.68
CA TYR A 237 -14.14 20.49 -18.87
C TYR A 237 -13.80 19.66 -17.63
N ALA A 238 -12.67 18.94 -17.62
CA ALA A 238 -12.28 18.05 -16.53
C ALA A 238 -12.07 18.81 -15.21
N ILE A 239 -12.69 18.32 -14.13
CA ILE A 239 -12.63 18.97 -12.81
C ILE A 239 -11.25 18.76 -12.16
N ALA A 240 -10.62 17.60 -12.39
CA ALA A 240 -9.35 17.21 -11.75
C ALA A 240 -8.14 18.12 -12.06
N PHE A 241 -8.19 18.87 -13.18
CA PHE A 241 -7.12 19.79 -13.60
C PHE A 241 -7.46 21.26 -13.32
N LYS A 242 -8.65 21.57 -12.81
CA LYS A 242 -9.01 22.95 -12.47
C LYS A 242 -8.32 23.37 -11.16
N PRO A 243 -7.93 24.65 -11.02
CA PRO A 243 -7.45 25.15 -9.74
C PRO A 243 -8.53 24.94 -8.67
N PRO A 244 -8.14 24.64 -7.41
CA PRO A 244 -9.11 24.45 -6.33
C PRO A 244 -9.99 25.69 -6.21
N ALA A 245 -11.30 25.48 -6.07
CA ALA A 245 -12.23 26.59 -5.90
C ALA A 245 -11.82 27.42 -4.66
N PRO A 246 -11.82 28.77 -4.74
CA PRO A 246 -11.43 29.61 -3.62
C PRO A 246 -12.31 29.26 -2.41
N ALA A 247 -11.67 29.00 -1.27
CA ALA A 247 -12.35 28.56 -0.07
C ALA A 247 -13.48 29.54 0.28
N ALA A 248 -14.71 29.04 0.35
CA ALA A 248 -15.88 29.87 0.61
C ALA A 248 -15.67 30.64 1.94
N PRO A 249 -15.88 31.96 1.96
CA PRO A 249 -15.64 32.75 3.15
C PRO A 249 -16.49 32.22 4.31
N PRO A 250 -15.96 32.17 5.54
CA PRO A 250 -16.68 31.61 6.69
C PRO A 250 -18.01 32.34 6.85
N ALA A 251 -19.11 31.57 6.87
CA ALA A 251 -20.45 32.13 6.91
C ALA A 251 -20.59 33.06 8.13
N PRO A 252 -21.17 34.28 7.97
CA PRO A 252 -21.17 35.29 9.02
C PRO A 252 -21.85 34.74 10.28
N ALA A 253 -21.15 34.84 11.40
CA ALA A 253 -21.62 34.32 12.67
C ALA A 253 -22.97 34.95 13.02
N LYS A 254 -23.99 34.11 13.24
CA LYS A 254 -25.33 34.58 13.64
C LYS A 254 -25.26 35.13 15.06
N VAL A 255 -25.04 36.43 15.18
CA VAL A 255 -25.12 37.16 16.46
C VAL A 255 -26.55 37.06 16.98
N GLY A 256 -26.76 36.17 17.96
CA GLY A 256 -28.06 35.96 18.58
C GLY A 256 -28.45 37.20 19.41
N ALA A 257 -29.48 37.92 18.97
CA ALA A 257 -30.00 39.08 19.68
C ALA A 257 -30.72 38.67 20.98
N TYR A 258 -29.96 38.52 22.06
CA TYR A 258 -30.51 38.23 23.39
C TYR A 258 -31.20 39.48 23.96
N SER A 259 -32.52 39.54 23.81
CA SER A 259 -33.35 40.60 24.38
C SER A 259 -33.70 40.25 25.84
N ASP A 260 -32.90 40.78 26.77
CA ASP A 260 -33.07 40.63 28.22
C ASP A 260 -34.40 41.24 28.69
N ARG A 261 -35.44 40.41 28.81
CA ARG A 261 -36.73 40.80 29.41
C ARG A 261 -36.62 40.76 30.94
N ARG A 262 -36.03 41.80 31.53
CA ARG A 262 -36.18 42.04 32.96
C ARG A 262 -37.63 42.35 33.29
N VAL A 263 -38.23 41.52 34.12
CA VAL A 263 -39.55 41.74 34.69
C VAL A 263 -39.37 42.41 36.03
N ASP A 264 -39.34 43.74 36.03
CA ASP A 264 -39.38 44.49 37.29
C ASP A 264 -40.72 44.26 38.00
N ARG A 265 -40.63 43.94 39.28
CA ARG A 265 -41.75 43.70 40.19
C ARG A 265 -41.48 44.44 41.49
N THR A 266 -42.56 44.74 42.22
CA THR A 266 -42.59 45.54 43.47
C THR A 266 -42.38 47.05 43.20
N THR A 267 -43.10 48.00 43.79
CA THR A 267 -44.27 47.99 44.72
C THR A 267 -45.36 48.94 44.13
N ARG A 268 -46.52 49.28 44.72
CA ARG A 268 -47.07 49.13 46.08
C ARG A 268 -48.60 49.18 46.04
N PHE A 269 -49.27 48.65 47.06
CA PHE A 269 -50.73 48.74 47.23
C PHE A 269 -51.01 49.55 48.51
N ASP A 270 -51.59 50.74 48.38
CA ASP A 270 -52.11 51.62 49.44
C ASP A 270 -52.67 52.89 48.76
N SER A 271 -53.75 53.54 49.19
CA SER A 271 -54.70 53.21 50.26
C SER A 271 -56.11 53.77 49.94
N LYS A 272 -57.04 53.78 50.90
CA LYS A 272 -58.49 54.06 50.70
C LYS A 272 -58.86 55.55 50.53
N LEU A 273 -60.10 55.75 50.03
CA LEU A 273 -60.90 56.99 49.90
C LEU A 273 -60.54 57.88 48.70
#